data_AF-A0A7C6IYP1-F1
#
_entry.id   AF-A0A7C6IYP1-F1
#
_cell.length_a   1.000
_cell.length_b   1.000
_cell.length_c   1.000
_cell.angle_alpha   90.00
_cell.angle_beta   90.00
_cell.angle_gamma   90.00
#
_symmetry.space_group_name_H-M   'P 1'
#
loop_
_entity.id
_entity.type
_entity.pdbx_description
1 polymer ?
#
loop_
_entity_poly.entity_id
_entity_poly.type
_entity_poly.pdbx_seq_one_letter_code
_entity_poly.pdbx_strand_id
1 'polypeptide(L)'
;MNIDGNNKIPLIGDYAPAFHGVSTNGDIDFPSDYYGSWVVFFSHPGDFTPVCTTEFMTFASMINDFRMLNTELLGLSVDGIYSHIAWLRKIKELSWKNLKNVEVTFPVIADVSMEIAKKYGMMQPGSSNTQTVRAVFIIDPEGKIRAILYYPLTTGRNMDEIMRIIIALQESDRDNVATPANWMPYDDVILPAPRTLWDANYRVNNPRDMTYCLDWFLCFHQNYYQENMNYIPEVLPYPSITDEDRSC
;
A
#
# COMPACT_ATOMS: atom_id res chain seq x y z
N MET A 1 -1.47 33.58 -0.56
CA MET A 1 -1.05 33.76 -1.96
C MET A 1 -1.33 32.45 -2.68
N ASN A 2 -2.39 32.41 -3.48
CA ASN A 2 -2.56 31.40 -4.53
C ASN A 2 -2.10 32.08 -5.82
N ILE A 3 -1.19 31.46 -6.55
CA ILE A 3 -0.84 31.80 -7.93
C ILE A 3 -0.88 30.47 -8.69
N ASP A 4 -1.80 30.40 -9.65
CA ASP A 4 -2.23 29.19 -10.33
C ASP A 4 -1.12 28.44 -11.08
N GLY A 5 -1.16 27.11 -10.95
CA GLY A 5 -0.29 26.19 -11.69
C GLY A 5 -0.47 24.72 -11.29
N ASN A 6 -1.68 24.31 -10.90
CA ASN A 6 -2.13 22.91 -10.87
C ASN A 6 -1.23 21.86 -10.17
N ASN A 7 -0.71 22.16 -8.97
CA ASN A 7 -0.17 21.12 -8.07
C ASN A 7 -1.32 20.35 -7.40
N LYS A 8 -2.17 19.73 -8.23
CA LYS A 8 -3.27 18.88 -7.75
C LYS A 8 -2.64 17.56 -7.32
N ILE A 9 -2.69 17.29 -6.02
CA ILE A 9 -2.33 15.98 -5.49
C ILE A 9 -3.21 14.94 -6.21
N PRO A 10 -2.65 13.81 -6.67
CA PRO A 10 -3.45 12.76 -7.28
C PRO A 10 -4.59 12.32 -6.36
N LEU A 11 -5.75 12.00 -6.94
CA LEU A 11 -6.92 11.58 -6.17
C LEU A 11 -7.15 10.07 -6.29
N ILE A 12 -7.80 9.50 -5.29
CA ILE A 12 -8.28 8.12 -5.36
C ILE A 12 -9.31 8.01 -6.50
N GLY A 13 -9.15 7.01 -7.36
CA GLY A 13 -9.96 6.76 -8.55
C GLY A 13 -9.39 7.37 -9.84
N ASP A 14 -8.47 8.32 -9.75
CA ASP A 14 -7.76 8.86 -10.92
C ASP A 14 -6.68 7.86 -11.40
N TYR A 15 -6.37 7.89 -12.70
CA TYR A 15 -5.17 7.23 -13.22
C TYR A 15 -3.92 7.87 -12.63
N ALA A 16 -2.94 7.05 -12.26
CA ALA A 16 -1.69 7.51 -11.70
C ALA A 16 -0.91 8.35 -12.74
N PRO A 17 -0.37 9.54 -12.36
CA PRO A 17 0.36 10.38 -13.29
C PRO A 17 1.55 9.67 -13.92
N ALA A 18 1.59 9.64 -15.25
CA ALA A 18 2.68 8.98 -15.97
C ALA A 18 4.02 9.73 -15.81
N PHE A 19 5.09 8.95 -15.77
CA PHE A 19 6.47 9.46 -15.77
C PHE A 19 7.43 8.45 -16.37
N HIS A 20 8.55 8.97 -16.87
CA HIS A 20 9.76 8.22 -17.14
C HIS A 20 10.76 8.51 -16.03
N GLY A 21 11.41 7.50 -15.46
CA GLY A 21 12.32 7.68 -14.32
C GLY A 21 13.50 6.72 -14.35
N VAL A 22 14.68 7.24 -14.04
CA VAL A 22 15.91 6.45 -13.87
C VAL A 22 15.87 5.77 -12.51
N SER A 23 16.08 4.46 -12.45
CA SER A 23 16.06 3.69 -11.20
C SER A 23 17.30 2.82 -11.01
N THR A 24 17.46 2.30 -9.79
CA THR A 24 18.50 1.30 -9.46
C THR A 24 18.45 0.02 -10.30
N ASN A 25 17.33 -0.25 -10.97
CA ASN A 25 17.14 -1.44 -11.80
C ASN A 25 17.03 -1.11 -13.30
N GLY A 26 17.40 0.11 -13.71
CA GLY A 26 17.24 0.62 -15.07
C GLY A 26 16.13 1.65 -15.19
N ASP A 27 15.86 2.08 -16.41
CA ASP A 27 14.81 3.08 -16.68
C ASP A 27 13.42 2.45 -16.53
N ILE A 28 12.46 3.25 -16.08
CA ILE A 28 11.06 2.87 -15.84
C ILE A 28 10.13 3.82 -16.59
N ASP A 29 9.18 3.27 -17.34
CA ASP A 29 8.03 3.94 -17.94
C ASP A 29 6.76 3.60 -17.13
N PHE A 30 6.39 4.49 -16.20
CA PHE A 30 5.25 4.31 -15.31
C PHE A 30 3.98 4.99 -15.86
N PRO A 31 2.79 4.36 -15.79
CA PRO A 31 2.49 3.04 -15.21
C PRO A 31 2.66 1.86 -16.18
N SER A 32 3.09 2.08 -17.43
CA SER A 32 3.06 1.06 -18.48
C SER A 32 3.83 -0.22 -18.15
N ASP A 33 4.98 -0.09 -17.51
CA ASP A 33 5.83 -1.23 -17.13
C ASP A 33 5.20 -2.11 -16.03
N TYR A 34 4.16 -1.61 -15.36
CA TYR A 34 3.53 -2.26 -14.21
C TYR A 34 2.07 -2.68 -14.47
N TYR A 35 1.54 -2.50 -15.70
CA TYR A 35 0.19 -2.97 -16.01
C TYR A 35 0.04 -4.47 -15.74
N GLY A 36 -1.05 -4.85 -15.08
CA GLY A 36 -1.30 -6.22 -14.65
C GLY A 36 -0.85 -6.53 -13.22
N SER A 37 -0.08 -5.65 -12.58
CA SER A 37 0.34 -5.78 -11.17
C SER A 37 -0.12 -4.58 -10.34
N TRP A 38 -0.39 -4.83 -9.06
CA TRP A 38 -0.54 -3.75 -8.10
C TRP A 38 0.83 -3.10 -7.84
N VAL A 39 0.85 -1.81 -7.48
CA VAL A 39 2.08 -1.10 -7.16
C VAL A 39 1.93 -0.32 -5.86
N VAL A 40 2.89 -0.50 -4.95
CA VAL A 40 3.14 0.41 -3.83
C VAL A 40 4.24 1.37 -4.26
N PHE A 41 3.83 2.56 -4.70
CA PHE A 41 4.76 3.62 -5.04
C PHE A 41 4.96 4.54 -3.84
N PHE A 42 6.18 4.61 -3.31
CA PHE A 42 6.43 5.28 -2.04
C PHE A 42 7.69 6.14 -2.08
N SER A 43 7.66 7.27 -1.35
CA SER A 43 8.81 8.16 -1.23
C SER A 43 9.48 8.08 0.13
N HIS A 44 10.75 8.47 0.19
CA HIS A 44 11.49 8.69 1.44
C HIS A 44 12.31 9.99 1.40
N PRO A 45 12.44 10.72 2.52
CA PRO A 45 13.10 12.02 2.57
C PRO A 45 14.56 12.07 2.11
N GLY A 46 15.28 10.96 2.18
CA GLY A 46 16.67 10.91 1.76
C GLY A 46 17.39 9.63 2.16
N ASP A 47 18.33 9.23 1.32
CA ASP A 47 19.25 8.13 1.57
C ASP A 47 20.10 8.39 2.82
N PHE A 48 20.68 7.32 3.38
CA PHE A 48 21.54 7.40 4.58
C PHE A 48 20.89 8.05 5.81
N THR A 49 19.57 8.05 5.89
CA THR A 49 18.83 8.51 7.08
C THR A 49 18.19 7.32 7.84
N PRO A 50 18.10 7.39 9.18
CA PRO A 50 17.81 6.21 10.00
C PRO A 50 16.41 5.66 9.80
N VAL A 51 15.38 6.51 9.80
CA VAL A 51 13.98 6.06 9.63
C VAL A 51 13.77 5.47 8.23
N CYS A 52 14.32 6.09 7.18
CA CYS A 52 14.25 5.53 5.83
C CYS A 52 14.94 4.17 5.74
N THR A 53 16.07 4.01 6.44
CA THR A 53 16.80 2.74 6.49
C THR A 53 15.95 1.64 7.12
N THR A 54 15.29 1.92 8.24
CA THR A 54 14.39 0.93 8.87
C THR A 54 13.21 0.56 7.98
N GLU A 55 12.64 1.51 7.25
CA GLU A 55 11.53 1.25 6.33
C GLU A 55 11.95 0.38 5.13
N PHE A 56 13.09 0.67 4.51
CA PHE A 56 13.60 -0.12 3.39
C PHE A 56 14.00 -1.54 3.81
N MET A 57 14.61 -1.70 4.99
CA MET A 57 14.88 -3.04 5.53
C MET A 57 13.59 -3.84 5.72
N THR A 58 12.52 -3.20 6.20
CA THR A 58 11.23 -3.86 6.47
C THR A 58 10.52 -4.23 5.16
N PHE A 59 10.42 -3.31 4.20
CA PHE A 59 9.88 -3.62 2.87
C PHE A 59 10.65 -4.73 2.16
N ALA A 60 11.98 -4.70 2.21
CA ALA A 60 12.81 -5.71 1.57
C ALA A 60 12.65 -7.10 2.21
N SER A 61 12.40 -7.18 3.53
CA SER A 61 12.07 -8.46 4.16
C SER A 61 10.70 -9.02 3.75
N MET A 62 9.77 -8.16 3.34
CA MET A 62 8.40 -8.53 2.96
C MET A 62 8.22 -8.67 1.44
N ILE A 63 9.28 -8.58 0.64
CA ILE A 63 9.16 -8.50 -0.83
C ILE A 63 8.45 -9.72 -1.44
N ASN A 64 8.64 -10.91 -0.87
CA ASN A 64 7.98 -12.12 -1.35
C ASN A 64 6.48 -12.11 -1.01
N ASP A 65 6.12 -11.56 0.14
CA ASP A 65 4.73 -11.42 0.57
C ASP A 65 3.95 -10.49 -0.37
N PHE A 66 4.55 -9.35 -0.75
CA PHE A 66 3.97 -8.45 -1.75
C PHE A 66 3.84 -9.13 -3.13
N ARG A 67 4.86 -9.88 -3.56
CA ARG A 67 4.83 -10.62 -4.84
C ARG A 67 3.76 -11.72 -4.86
N MET A 68 3.53 -12.40 -3.74
CA MET A 68 2.43 -13.38 -3.64
C MET A 68 1.06 -12.74 -3.85
N LEU A 69 0.91 -11.46 -3.52
CA LEU A 69 -0.28 -10.65 -3.79
C LEU A 69 -0.23 -9.93 -5.14
N ASN A 70 0.63 -10.34 -6.08
CA ASN A 70 0.81 -9.67 -7.37
C ASN A 70 1.05 -8.14 -7.21
N THR A 71 1.89 -7.78 -6.23
CA THR A 71 2.19 -6.38 -5.90
C THR A 71 3.68 -6.11 -5.98
N GLU A 72 4.03 -5.07 -6.73
CA GLU A 72 5.40 -4.57 -6.86
C GLU A 72 5.65 -3.36 -5.96
N LEU A 73 6.89 -3.21 -5.50
CA LEU A 73 7.34 -2.06 -4.72
C LEU A 73 8.15 -1.12 -5.63
N LEU A 74 7.91 0.19 -5.51
CA LEU A 74 8.66 1.22 -6.23
C LEU A 74 9.01 2.36 -5.27
N GLY A 75 10.30 2.51 -4.95
CA GLY A 75 10.80 3.57 -4.08
C GLY A 75 11.15 4.85 -4.85
N LEU A 76 11.19 5.98 -4.16
CA LEU A 76 11.63 7.27 -4.71
C LEU A 76 12.26 8.17 -3.64
N SER A 77 13.38 8.81 -3.97
CA SER A 77 13.78 10.06 -3.32
C SER A 77 14.37 11.03 -4.36
N VAL A 78 14.80 12.19 -3.87
CA VAL A 78 15.44 13.23 -4.69
C VAL A 78 16.97 13.06 -4.75
N ASP A 79 17.50 11.97 -4.18
CA ASP A 79 18.93 11.65 -4.26
C ASP A 79 19.31 11.13 -5.65
N GLY A 80 20.59 11.21 -5.99
CA GLY A 80 21.11 10.69 -7.25
C GLY A 80 21.29 9.18 -7.25
N ILE A 81 21.30 8.57 -8.44
CA ILE A 81 21.39 7.11 -8.61
C ILE A 81 22.58 6.45 -7.89
N TYR A 82 23.75 7.11 -7.85
CA TYR A 82 24.93 6.60 -7.16
C TYR A 82 24.76 6.57 -5.64
N SER A 83 23.99 7.53 -5.08
CA SER A 83 23.62 7.54 -3.67
C SER A 83 22.78 6.31 -3.34
N HIS A 84 21.73 6.03 -4.14
CA HIS A 84 20.89 4.86 -3.94
C HIS A 84 21.73 3.59 -3.95
N ILE A 85 22.57 3.38 -4.97
CA ILE A 85 23.42 2.18 -5.07
C ILE A 85 24.31 2.03 -3.84
N ALA A 86 24.96 3.10 -3.39
CA ALA A 86 25.81 3.06 -2.20
C ALA A 86 25.00 2.75 -0.93
N TRP A 87 23.81 3.35 -0.79
CA TRP A 87 22.94 3.15 0.36
C TRP A 87 22.34 1.74 0.41
N LEU A 88 21.81 1.23 -0.70
CA LEU A 88 21.26 -0.13 -0.79
C LEU A 88 22.31 -1.19 -0.48
N ARG A 89 23.55 -1.02 -0.97
CA ARG A 89 24.68 -1.87 -0.59
C ARG A 89 24.95 -1.80 0.92
N LYS A 90 24.87 -0.61 1.50
CA LYS A 90 25.07 -0.43 2.94
C LYS A 90 23.99 -1.12 3.75
N ILE A 91 22.73 -1.05 3.34
CA ILE A 91 21.60 -1.73 4.00
C ILE A 91 21.88 -3.23 4.17
N LYS A 92 22.45 -3.88 3.15
CA LYS A 92 22.80 -5.31 3.18
C LYS A 92 23.80 -5.66 4.29
N GLU A 93 24.63 -4.72 4.70
CA GLU A 93 25.62 -4.90 5.78
C GLU A 93 25.05 -4.62 7.18
N LEU A 94 23.87 -3.99 7.28
CA LEU A 94 23.28 -3.57 8.55
C LEU A 94 22.49 -4.70 9.21
N SER A 95 22.23 -4.53 10.50
CA SER A 95 21.33 -5.38 11.27
C SER A 95 20.45 -4.51 12.16
N TRP A 96 19.16 -4.84 12.23
CA TRP A 96 18.16 -4.14 13.03
C TRP A 96 17.03 -5.10 13.40
N LYS A 97 16.70 -5.21 14.70
CA LYS A 97 15.82 -6.27 15.22
C LYS A 97 16.30 -7.67 14.77
N ASN A 98 15.42 -8.46 14.19
CA ASN A 98 15.70 -9.77 13.58
C ASN A 98 16.17 -9.69 12.12
N LEU A 99 16.24 -8.49 11.52
CA LEU A 99 16.63 -8.29 10.13
C LEU A 99 18.16 -8.18 10.01
N LYS A 100 18.76 -9.03 9.19
CA LYS A 100 20.19 -9.08 8.88
C LYS A 100 20.40 -9.57 7.46
N ASN A 101 21.46 -9.09 6.78
CA ASN A 101 21.77 -9.44 5.39
C ASN A 101 20.58 -9.20 4.43
N VAL A 102 19.80 -8.14 4.67
CA VAL A 102 18.61 -7.81 3.87
C VAL A 102 19.04 -7.14 2.58
N GLU A 103 18.61 -7.70 1.44
CA GLU A 103 18.89 -7.15 0.12
C GLU A 103 17.66 -6.44 -0.44
N VAL A 104 17.79 -5.15 -0.71
CA VAL A 104 16.76 -4.35 -1.38
C VAL A 104 16.83 -4.66 -2.88
N THR A 105 15.81 -5.35 -3.40
CA THR A 105 15.75 -5.79 -4.81
C THR A 105 14.76 -5.02 -5.67
N PHE A 106 13.86 -4.25 -5.05
CA PHE A 106 12.93 -3.38 -5.76
C PHE A 106 13.60 -2.08 -6.22
N PRO A 107 13.13 -1.50 -7.33
CA PRO A 107 13.70 -0.27 -7.88
C PRO A 107 13.49 0.95 -6.97
N VAL A 108 14.49 1.83 -6.97
CA VAL A 108 14.43 3.16 -6.35
C VAL A 108 14.71 4.22 -7.41
N ILE A 109 13.72 5.10 -7.64
CA ILE A 109 13.78 6.20 -8.59
C ILE A 109 14.64 7.33 -8.04
N ALA A 110 15.59 7.78 -8.86
CA ALA A 110 16.44 8.94 -8.61
C ALA A 110 15.80 10.22 -9.19
N ASP A 111 14.91 10.87 -8.44
CA ASP A 111 14.21 12.08 -8.88
C ASP A 111 14.95 13.38 -8.48
N VAL A 112 16.17 13.55 -8.97
CA VAL A 112 17.02 14.73 -8.67
C VAL A 112 16.32 16.05 -9.08
N SER A 113 15.47 16.00 -10.10
CA SER A 113 14.70 17.15 -10.61
C SER A 113 13.51 17.53 -9.72
N MET A 114 13.07 16.62 -8.85
CA MET A 114 11.85 16.70 -8.04
C MET A 114 10.56 16.76 -8.88
N GLU A 115 10.61 16.45 -10.19
CA GLU A 115 9.45 16.54 -11.07
C GLU A 115 8.42 15.46 -10.75
N ILE A 116 8.87 14.23 -10.50
CA ILE A 116 7.99 13.12 -10.15
C ILE A 116 7.41 13.37 -8.75
N ALA A 117 8.25 13.77 -7.79
CA ALA A 117 7.83 14.13 -6.44
C ALA A 117 6.79 15.25 -6.42
N LYS A 118 6.92 16.27 -7.28
CA LYS A 118 5.93 17.34 -7.42
C LYS A 118 4.62 16.83 -8.04
N LYS A 119 4.69 16.02 -9.11
CA LYS A 119 3.51 15.40 -9.76
C LYS A 119 2.66 14.60 -8.78
N TYR A 120 3.31 13.92 -7.82
CA TYR A 120 2.65 13.12 -6.80
C TYR A 120 2.42 13.87 -5.47
N GLY A 121 2.66 15.19 -5.40
CA GLY A 121 2.46 15.95 -4.16
C GLY A 121 3.33 15.47 -2.98
N MET A 122 4.45 14.82 -3.25
CA MET A 122 5.41 14.32 -2.27
C MET A 122 6.28 15.45 -1.70
N MET A 123 6.39 16.57 -2.42
CA MET A 123 7.01 17.80 -1.94
C MET A 123 5.98 18.63 -1.17
N GLN A 124 6.12 18.70 0.16
CA GLN A 124 5.23 19.49 1.02
C GLN A 124 6.01 20.63 1.68
N PRO A 125 5.87 21.89 1.21
CA PRO A 125 6.66 23.04 1.68
C PRO A 125 6.55 23.33 3.17
N GLY A 126 5.43 22.96 3.79
CA GLY A 126 5.25 23.06 5.24
C GLY A 126 6.12 22.09 6.05
N SER A 127 6.74 21.10 5.39
CA SER A 127 7.62 20.10 6.01
C SER A 127 9.07 20.25 5.54
N SER A 128 9.31 20.26 4.23
CA SER A 128 10.64 20.50 3.65
C SER A 128 10.53 20.97 2.20
N ASN A 129 11.48 21.80 1.77
CA ASN A 129 11.59 22.24 0.37
C ASN A 129 12.58 21.41 -0.44
N THR A 130 13.37 20.55 0.21
CA THR A 130 14.47 19.80 -0.41
C THR A 130 14.33 18.30 -0.24
N GLN A 131 13.28 17.83 0.46
CA GLN A 131 13.05 16.42 0.74
C GLN A 131 11.57 16.10 0.54
N THR A 132 11.28 14.90 0.05
CA THR A 132 9.91 14.39 0.02
C THR A 132 9.44 14.06 1.43
N VAL A 133 8.13 14.15 1.67
CA VAL A 133 7.51 13.45 2.81
C VAL A 133 7.49 11.94 2.58
N ARG A 134 7.00 11.16 3.55
CA ARG A 134 6.85 9.70 3.43
C ARG A 134 5.48 9.38 2.81
N ALA A 135 5.35 9.63 1.52
CA ALA A 135 4.13 9.34 0.78
C ALA A 135 4.07 7.86 0.38
N VAL A 136 2.87 7.30 0.28
CA VAL A 136 2.58 5.98 -0.29
C VAL A 136 1.36 6.10 -1.19
N PHE A 137 1.46 5.55 -2.39
CA PHE A 137 0.37 5.39 -3.34
C PHE A 137 0.20 3.89 -3.58
N ILE A 138 -1.01 3.39 -3.32
CA ILE A 138 -1.39 2.03 -3.70
C ILE A 138 -2.16 2.15 -5.02
N ILE A 139 -1.63 1.52 -6.06
CA ILE A 139 -2.09 1.65 -7.44
C ILE A 139 -2.48 0.25 -7.94
N ASP A 140 -3.64 0.13 -8.58
CA ASP A 140 -4.16 -1.15 -9.05
C ASP A 140 -3.58 -1.58 -10.41
N PRO A 141 -3.85 -2.81 -10.87
CA PRO A 141 -3.34 -3.34 -12.15
C PRO A 141 -3.77 -2.55 -13.40
N GLU A 142 -4.78 -1.70 -13.30
CA GLU A 142 -5.21 -0.79 -14.37
C GLU A 142 -4.50 0.57 -14.31
N GLY A 143 -3.65 0.79 -13.31
CA GLY A 143 -2.94 2.03 -13.09
C GLY A 143 -3.78 3.10 -12.38
N LYS A 144 -4.86 2.74 -11.67
CA LYS A 144 -5.65 3.70 -10.88
C LYS A 144 -5.19 3.76 -9.43
N ILE A 145 -5.21 4.94 -8.85
CA ILE A 145 -4.85 5.14 -7.45
C ILE A 145 -6.00 4.69 -6.55
N ARG A 146 -5.72 3.83 -5.58
CA ARG A 146 -6.70 3.21 -4.69
C ARG A 146 -6.59 3.64 -3.24
N ALA A 147 -5.38 3.97 -2.78
CA ALA A 147 -5.15 4.56 -1.47
C ALA A 147 -3.92 5.47 -1.49
N ILE A 148 -3.93 6.48 -0.62
CA ILE A 148 -2.85 7.44 -0.46
C ILE A 148 -2.59 7.64 1.03
N LEU A 149 -1.33 7.54 1.46
CA LEU A 149 -0.89 7.81 2.83
C LEU A 149 0.20 8.87 2.80
N TYR A 150 0.16 9.84 3.72
CA TYR A 150 1.22 10.82 3.92
C TYR A 150 1.68 10.82 5.37
N TYR A 151 2.91 10.39 5.59
CA TYR A 151 3.57 10.44 6.90
C TYR A 151 4.60 11.59 6.92
N PRO A 152 4.78 12.27 8.07
CA PRO A 152 5.83 13.26 8.21
C PRO A 152 7.21 12.61 8.23
N LEU A 153 8.27 13.42 8.08
CA LEU A 153 9.67 12.98 8.09
C LEU A 153 10.03 12.16 9.35
N THR A 154 9.41 12.48 10.49
CA THR A 154 9.72 11.93 11.81
C THR A 154 9.16 10.55 12.09
N THR A 155 8.15 10.11 11.33
CA THR A 155 7.34 8.94 11.69
C THR A 155 7.49 7.85 10.64
N GLY A 156 8.09 6.73 11.02
CA GLY A 156 8.14 5.54 10.17
C GLY A 156 6.74 4.98 9.91
N ARG A 157 6.52 4.46 8.70
CA ARG A 157 5.26 3.83 8.29
C ARG A 157 5.08 2.45 8.93
N ASN A 158 3.83 2.00 8.95
CA ASN A 158 3.47 0.64 9.30
C ASN A 158 3.32 -0.18 8.01
N MET A 159 4.26 -1.10 7.75
CA MET A 159 4.28 -1.92 6.53
C MET A 159 3.17 -2.98 6.52
N ASP A 160 2.77 -3.47 7.70
CA ASP A 160 1.65 -4.40 7.83
C ASP A 160 0.35 -3.73 7.41
N GLU A 161 0.13 -2.47 7.78
CA GLU A 161 -1.06 -1.72 7.32
C GLU A 161 -1.07 -1.52 5.80
N ILE A 162 0.08 -1.26 5.18
CA ILE A 162 0.18 -1.14 3.72
C ILE A 162 -0.22 -2.48 3.07
N MET A 163 0.28 -3.60 3.60
CA MET A 163 -0.09 -4.94 3.17
C MET A 163 -1.60 -5.20 3.35
N ARG A 164 -2.15 -4.86 4.52
CA ARG A 164 -3.57 -5.02 4.85
C ARG A 164 -4.47 -4.27 3.88
N ILE A 165 -4.12 -3.02 3.53
CA ILE A 165 -4.88 -2.22 2.58
C ILE A 165 -4.91 -2.90 1.20
N ILE A 166 -3.79 -3.45 0.73
CA ILE A 166 -3.74 -4.18 -0.55
C ILE A 166 -4.67 -5.38 -0.51
N ILE A 167 -4.58 -6.22 0.53
CA ILE A 167 -5.42 -7.41 0.67
C ILE A 167 -6.91 -7.01 0.72
N ALA A 168 -7.26 -5.98 1.48
CA ALA A 168 -8.62 -5.47 1.58
C ALA A 168 -9.17 -4.96 0.22
N LEU A 169 -8.34 -4.24 -0.54
CA LEU A 169 -8.71 -3.75 -1.86
C LEU A 169 -8.87 -4.89 -2.87
N GLN A 170 -7.97 -5.87 -2.86
CA GLN A 170 -8.07 -7.05 -3.71
C GLN A 170 -9.30 -7.91 -3.39
N GLU A 171 -9.61 -8.11 -2.11
CA GLU A 171 -10.81 -8.80 -1.65
C GLU A 171 -12.08 -8.07 -2.13
N SER A 172 -12.11 -6.75 -1.94
CA SER A 172 -13.22 -5.90 -2.37
C SER A 172 -13.47 -5.97 -3.87
N ASP A 173 -12.41 -5.91 -4.68
CA ASP A 173 -12.50 -5.97 -6.14
C ASP A 173 -12.92 -7.36 -6.65
N ARG A 174 -12.42 -8.44 -6.02
CA ARG A 174 -12.72 -9.82 -6.41
C ARG A 174 -14.17 -10.18 -6.13
N ASP A 175 -14.65 -9.88 -4.92
CA ASP A 175 -15.93 -10.40 -4.42
C ASP A 175 -17.05 -9.36 -4.44
N ASN A 176 -16.75 -8.12 -4.85
CA ASN A 176 -17.69 -6.99 -4.86
C ASN A 176 -18.32 -6.76 -3.46
N VAL A 177 -17.44 -6.72 -2.46
CA VAL A 177 -17.76 -6.50 -1.04
C VAL A 177 -17.03 -5.27 -0.53
N ALA A 178 -17.41 -4.78 0.66
CA ALA A 178 -16.67 -3.76 1.37
C ALA A 178 -16.05 -4.35 2.65
N THR A 179 -14.90 -3.83 3.09
CA THR A 179 -14.26 -4.28 4.33
C THR A 179 -14.63 -3.35 5.50
N PRO A 180 -15.09 -3.86 6.65
CA PRO A 180 -15.39 -3.04 7.83
C PRO A 180 -14.16 -2.33 8.42
N ALA A 181 -14.40 -1.45 9.40
CA ALA A 181 -13.33 -0.81 10.15
C ALA A 181 -12.49 -1.86 10.92
N ASN A 182 -11.17 -1.71 10.91
CA ASN A 182 -10.20 -2.64 11.50
C ASN A 182 -10.28 -4.08 10.95
N TRP A 183 -10.83 -4.26 9.76
CA TRP A 183 -10.91 -5.56 9.09
C TRP A 183 -9.51 -6.14 8.85
N MET A 184 -9.35 -7.41 9.23
CA MET A 184 -8.19 -8.25 8.92
C MET A 184 -8.58 -9.32 7.91
N PRO A 185 -7.61 -9.91 7.17
CA PRO A 185 -7.90 -11.07 6.35
C PRO A 185 -8.64 -12.14 7.16
N TYR A 186 -9.61 -12.79 6.52
CA TYR A 186 -10.53 -13.77 7.12
C TYR A 186 -11.65 -13.19 8.01
N ASP A 187 -11.68 -11.88 8.28
CA ASP A 187 -12.85 -11.26 8.91
C ASP A 187 -14.05 -11.18 7.96
N ASP A 188 -15.24 -11.05 8.54
CA ASP A 188 -16.49 -10.85 7.82
C ASP A 188 -16.47 -9.56 6.98
N VAL A 189 -17.07 -9.62 5.80
CA VAL A 189 -17.11 -8.52 4.83
C VAL A 189 -18.52 -7.95 4.72
N ILE A 190 -18.65 -6.66 4.41
CA ILE A 190 -19.91 -5.96 4.24
C ILE A 190 -20.43 -6.13 2.82
N LEU A 191 -21.69 -6.54 2.68
CA LEU A 191 -22.39 -6.55 1.41
C LEU A 191 -22.78 -5.11 1.00
N PRO A 192 -22.60 -4.70 -0.26
CA PRO A 192 -22.97 -3.37 -0.72
C PRO A 192 -24.41 -3.03 -0.37
N ALA A 193 -24.66 -1.82 0.15
CA ALA A 193 -26.00 -1.43 0.57
C ALA A 193 -26.98 -1.39 -0.63
N PRO A 194 -28.24 -1.81 -0.45
CA PRO A 194 -29.28 -1.65 -1.46
C PRO A 194 -29.43 -0.18 -1.86
N ARG A 195 -29.64 0.09 -3.16
CA ARG A 195 -29.82 1.47 -3.67
C ARG A 195 -31.29 1.85 -3.93
N THR A 196 -32.21 0.89 -3.79
CA THR A 196 -33.64 1.12 -3.97
C THR A 196 -34.43 0.52 -2.81
N LEU A 197 -35.64 1.06 -2.57
CA LEU A 197 -36.57 0.51 -1.57
C LEU A 197 -36.95 -0.94 -1.89
N TRP A 198 -37.05 -1.28 -3.18
CA TRP A 198 -37.33 -2.65 -3.59
C TRP A 198 -36.17 -3.58 -3.20
N ASP A 199 -34.92 -3.21 -3.48
CA ASP A 199 -33.75 -4.02 -3.12
C ASP A 199 -33.60 -4.18 -1.59
N ALA A 200 -33.92 -3.12 -0.84
CA ALA A 200 -33.90 -3.15 0.63
C ALA A 200 -34.94 -4.14 1.17
N ASN A 201 -36.19 -4.06 0.69
CA ASN A 201 -37.24 -5.00 1.05
C ASN A 201 -36.92 -6.42 0.59
N TYR A 202 -36.36 -6.59 -0.61
CA TYR A 202 -35.95 -7.89 -1.12
C TYR A 202 -34.91 -8.53 -0.21
N ARG A 203 -33.89 -7.77 0.21
CA ARG A 203 -32.84 -8.26 1.11
C ARG A 203 -33.39 -8.73 2.45
N VAL A 204 -34.28 -7.94 3.08
CA VAL A 204 -34.88 -8.30 4.37
C VAL A 204 -35.73 -9.56 4.27
N ASN A 205 -36.47 -9.72 3.16
CA ASN A 205 -37.38 -10.85 2.98
C ASN A 205 -36.72 -12.11 2.40
N ASN A 206 -35.47 -12.03 1.93
CA ASN A 206 -34.75 -13.12 1.28
C ASN A 206 -33.33 -13.25 1.89
N PRO A 207 -33.20 -13.78 3.12
CA PRO A 207 -31.90 -14.03 3.72
C PRO A 207 -31.09 -15.00 2.86
N ARG A 208 -29.78 -14.75 2.74
CA ARG A 208 -28.84 -15.60 2.02
C ARG A 208 -28.06 -16.45 3.02
N ASP A 209 -27.62 -17.63 2.59
CA ASP A 209 -26.71 -18.45 3.39
C ASP A 209 -25.40 -17.69 3.69
N MET A 210 -24.81 -17.97 4.86
CA MET A 210 -23.59 -17.32 5.35
C MET A 210 -23.69 -15.79 5.35
N THR A 211 -24.87 -15.24 5.62
CA THR A 211 -25.11 -13.80 5.68
C THR A 211 -25.89 -13.48 6.95
N TYR A 212 -25.46 -12.45 7.67
CA TYR A 212 -26.24 -11.86 8.76
C TYR A 212 -26.41 -10.37 8.56
N CYS A 213 -27.56 -9.83 8.97
CA CYS A 213 -27.90 -8.42 8.81
C CYS A 213 -28.23 -7.82 10.18
N LEU A 214 -27.60 -6.70 10.49
CA LEU A 214 -28.00 -5.85 11.62
C LEU A 214 -29.17 -4.94 11.21
N ASP A 215 -29.19 -4.53 9.94
CA ASP A 215 -30.29 -3.80 9.32
C ASP A 215 -30.24 -4.00 7.79
N TRP A 216 -31.24 -3.54 7.04
CA TRP A 216 -31.35 -3.70 5.59
C TRP A 216 -30.13 -3.15 4.81
N PHE A 217 -29.47 -2.13 5.33
CA PHE A 217 -28.29 -1.52 4.72
C PHE A 217 -26.96 -2.07 5.26
N LEU A 218 -27.00 -2.83 6.36
CA LEU A 218 -25.83 -3.31 7.08
C LEU A 218 -25.90 -4.83 7.23
N CYS A 219 -25.45 -5.49 6.18
CA CYS A 219 -25.36 -6.94 6.09
C CYS A 219 -23.95 -7.37 5.81
N PHE A 220 -23.59 -8.52 6.35
CA PHE A 220 -22.26 -9.09 6.29
C PHE A 220 -22.31 -10.47 5.66
N HIS A 221 -21.30 -10.81 4.86
CA HIS A 221 -21.01 -12.17 4.46
C HIS A 221 -20.02 -12.78 5.45
N GLN A 222 -20.39 -13.92 6.02
CA GLN A 222 -19.54 -14.64 6.96
C GLN A 222 -18.42 -15.34 6.20
N ASN A 223 -17.18 -15.08 6.59
CA ASN A 223 -16.04 -15.75 5.98
C ASN A 223 -15.83 -17.12 6.64
N TYR A 224 -16.04 -18.20 5.87
CA TYR A 224 -16.02 -19.61 6.34
C TYR A 224 -14.73 -20.00 7.11
N TYR A 225 -13.61 -19.32 6.85
CA TYR A 225 -12.34 -19.58 7.52
C TYR A 225 -12.35 -19.29 9.02
N GLN A 226 -13.30 -18.49 9.53
CA GLN A 226 -13.45 -18.28 10.97
C GLN A 226 -14.02 -19.52 11.70
N GLU A 227 -14.87 -20.33 11.05
CA GLU A 227 -15.45 -21.52 11.68
C GLU A 227 -14.48 -22.71 11.76
N ASN A 228 -13.42 -22.71 10.93
CA ASN A 228 -12.44 -23.79 10.85
C ASN A 228 -11.00 -23.25 10.98
N MET A 229 -10.64 -22.70 12.15
CA MET A 229 -9.27 -22.25 12.46
C MET A 229 -8.17 -23.34 12.30
N ASN A 230 -8.53 -24.59 12.00
CA ASN A 230 -7.60 -25.68 11.68
C ASN A 230 -7.32 -25.85 10.18
N TYR A 231 -7.92 -25.02 9.32
CA TYR A 231 -7.81 -25.13 7.86
C TYR A 231 -7.59 -23.75 7.21
N ILE A 232 -6.72 -22.94 7.80
CA ILE A 232 -6.22 -21.72 7.14
C ILE A 232 -5.23 -22.19 6.07
N PRO A 233 -5.52 -22.03 4.77
CA PRO A 233 -4.52 -22.26 3.75
C PRO A 233 -3.37 -21.26 4.01
N GLU A 234 -2.11 -21.69 3.90
CA GLU A 234 -0.90 -20.83 4.00
C GLU A 234 -0.83 -19.69 2.95
N VAL A 235 -1.96 -19.34 2.32
CA VAL A 235 -2.05 -18.64 1.04
C VAL A 235 -2.08 -17.12 1.22
N LEU A 236 -2.26 -16.59 2.44
CA LEU A 236 -2.06 -15.17 2.72
C LEU A 236 -0.99 -14.98 3.80
N PRO A 237 0.08 -14.23 3.53
CA PRO A 237 1.26 -14.08 4.39
C PRO A 237 0.99 -13.18 5.61
N TYR A 238 -0.28 -13.02 6.02
CA TYR A 238 -0.55 -12.28 7.23
C TYR A 238 -0.15 -13.15 8.41
N PRO A 239 0.86 -12.75 9.21
CA PRO A 239 1.16 -13.49 10.42
C PRO A 239 -0.13 -13.51 11.25
N SER A 240 -0.57 -14.71 11.62
CA SER A 240 -1.65 -14.88 12.57
C SER A 240 -1.29 -14.04 13.79
N ILE A 241 -1.97 -12.90 13.99
CA ILE A 241 -1.79 -12.09 15.19
C ILE A 241 -2.25 -12.98 16.32
N THR A 242 -1.30 -13.56 17.04
CA THR A 242 -1.61 -14.31 18.26
C THR A 242 -1.89 -13.29 19.35
N ASP A 243 -2.73 -13.63 20.33
CA ASP A 243 -3.05 -12.72 21.44
C ASP A 243 -1.80 -12.25 22.24
N GLU A 244 -0.65 -12.90 22.07
CA GLU A 244 0.65 -12.48 22.63
C GLU A 244 1.19 -11.18 22.00
N ASP A 245 0.87 -10.89 20.74
CA ASP A 245 1.35 -9.68 20.03
C ASP A 245 0.59 -8.40 20.43
N ARG A 246 -0.53 -8.53 21.15
CA ARG A 246 -1.35 -7.40 21.65
C ARG A 246 -0.88 -6.88 23.02
N SER A 247 0.10 -7.53 23.65
CA SER A 247 0.66 -7.09 24.93
C SER A 247 2.12 -6.65 24.79
N CYS A 248 2.35 -5.48 24.21
CA CYS A 248 3.60 -4.72 24.31
C CYS A 248 3.31 -3.21 24.36
#